data_AF-A0AAX4KQQ8-F1
#
_entry.id   AF-A0AAX4KQQ8-F1
#
_cell.length_a   1.000
_cell.length_b   1.000
_cell.length_c   1.000
_cell.angle_alpha   90.00
_cell.angle_beta   90.00
_cell.angle_gamma   90.00
#
_symmetry.space_group_name_H-M   'P 1'
#
loop_
_entity.id
_entity.type
_entity.pdbx_description
1 polymer ?
#
loop_
_entity_poly.entity_id
_entity_poly.type
_entity_poly.pdbx_seq_one_letter_code
_entity_poly.pdbx_strand_id
1 'polypeptide(L)'
;MPHKRAKRSVREAETAKKGTNLTPSSKSLNSAYDDTPKSASRIISGWKFQSEFRKSGKTNSEDTGEYSKPSNSNSNSSTTNGKGKGKAVDKSEIPKILPNETLGEYNRRIENLLRSGVSKAIKDAASTKALEVAQANRDKKVRKRKAKLEKLIKDGKVPKEALEKYLKEVREKEEQRNDNHSKGKRKRDNEEDEELDGDGQGKQARPAKEFKEMEGPRRLNDIVLAPPQLPHLRKSGEKKTSTKEAYSAIGKNSDKIPLNAGQKRILEEERERVVRMYREMKAKKEEEKGKKV
;
A
#
# COMPACT_ATOMS: atom_id res chain seq x y z
N MET A 1 -6.85 -12.08 14.63
CA MET A 1 -6.63 -13.48 14.19
C MET A 1 -5.69 -14.15 15.18
N PRO A 2 -5.99 -15.37 15.66
CA PRO A 2 -5.13 -16.12 16.58
C PRO A 2 -3.69 -16.22 16.06
N HIS A 3 -3.51 -16.55 14.78
CA HIS A 3 -2.19 -16.68 14.15
C HIS A 3 -1.46 -15.34 13.95
N LYS A 4 -2.16 -14.21 13.80
CA LYS A 4 -1.50 -12.88 13.78
C LYS A 4 -1.13 -12.42 15.20
N ARG A 5 -1.90 -12.81 16.22
CA ARG A 5 -1.56 -12.59 17.63
C ARG A 5 -0.38 -13.46 18.03
N ALA A 6 -0.31 -14.72 17.59
CA ALA A 6 0.83 -15.59 17.81
C ALA A 6 2.09 -15.04 17.13
N LYS A 7 2.04 -14.66 15.84
CA LYS A 7 3.19 -14.02 15.17
C LYS A 7 3.59 -12.68 15.80
N ARG A 8 2.62 -11.90 16.27
CA ARG A 8 2.88 -10.63 16.96
C ARG A 8 3.50 -10.87 18.33
N SER A 9 2.99 -11.83 19.10
CA SER A 9 3.50 -12.21 20.41
C SER A 9 4.90 -12.80 20.31
N VAL A 10 5.18 -13.62 19.30
CA VAL A 10 6.53 -14.11 19.01
C VAL A 10 7.46 -12.95 18.67
N ARG A 11 7.05 -12.01 17.80
CA ARG A 11 7.86 -10.81 17.50
C ARG A 11 8.06 -9.90 18.69
N GLU A 12 7.03 -9.67 19.51
CA GLU A 12 7.12 -8.85 20.72
C GLU A 12 8.02 -9.53 21.77
N ALA A 13 7.94 -10.85 21.92
CA ALA A 13 8.84 -11.64 22.76
C ALA A 13 10.28 -11.62 22.23
N GLU A 14 10.49 -11.77 20.93
CA GLU A 14 11.82 -11.64 20.31
C GLU A 14 12.38 -10.22 20.44
N THR A 15 11.55 -9.19 20.30
CA THR A 15 11.96 -7.79 20.45
C THR A 15 12.30 -7.48 21.91
N ALA A 16 11.50 -7.99 22.85
CA ALA A 16 11.77 -7.87 24.29
C ALA A 16 13.06 -8.61 24.69
N LYS A 17 13.29 -9.83 24.17
CA LYS A 17 14.53 -10.59 24.36
C LYS A 17 15.76 -9.88 23.80
N LYS A 18 15.63 -9.24 22.63
CA LYS A 18 16.70 -8.45 22.00
C LYS A 18 17.04 -7.18 22.78
N GLY A 19 16.10 -6.65 23.57
CA GLY A 19 16.28 -5.45 24.36
C GLY A 19 16.33 -4.18 23.51
N THR A 20 16.21 -3.03 24.18
CA THR A 20 16.31 -1.70 23.56
C THR A 20 17.73 -1.15 23.54
N ASN A 21 18.69 -1.90 24.10
CA ASN A 21 20.08 -1.47 24.30
C ASN A 21 21.06 -2.14 23.32
N LEU A 22 20.56 -2.59 22.16
CA LEU A 22 21.44 -3.01 21.08
C LEU A 22 22.01 -1.75 20.43
N THR A 23 23.33 -1.66 20.38
CA THR A 23 24.00 -0.64 19.57
C THR A 23 23.46 -0.70 18.15
N PRO A 24 23.26 0.43 17.46
CA PRO A 24 22.87 0.43 16.06
C PRO A 24 23.77 -0.54 15.29
N SER A 25 23.17 -1.38 14.45
CA SER A 25 23.91 -2.39 13.70
C SER A 25 25.09 -1.72 12.99
N SER A 26 26.26 -2.33 12.98
CA SER A 26 27.40 -1.82 12.19
C SER A 26 27.05 -1.58 10.71
N LYS A 27 26.01 -2.26 10.20
CA LYS A 27 25.43 -2.03 8.87
C LYS A 27 24.68 -0.70 8.75
N SER A 28 24.06 -0.18 9.81
CA SER A 28 23.47 1.17 9.79
C SER A 28 24.55 2.23 9.95
N LEU A 29 25.56 2.01 10.81
CA LEU A 29 26.68 2.95 10.98
C LEU A 29 27.57 3.07 9.73
N ASN A 30 27.78 1.98 8.99
CA ASN A 30 28.54 1.99 7.74
C ASN A 30 27.67 2.22 6.50
N SER A 31 26.36 2.45 6.67
CA SER A 31 25.51 2.86 5.56
C SER A 31 25.86 4.31 5.24
N ALA A 32 26.67 4.52 4.21
CA ALA A 32 26.93 5.84 3.61
C ALA A 32 25.65 6.57 3.10
N TYR A 33 24.47 6.00 3.36
CA TYR A 33 23.16 6.45 2.91
C TYR A 33 22.19 6.81 4.04
N ASP A 34 22.60 6.74 5.32
CA ASP A 34 21.67 6.96 6.45
C ASP A 34 21.19 8.42 6.58
N ASP A 35 21.92 9.37 5.98
CA ASP A 35 21.52 10.78 5.90
C ASP A 35 20.82 11.14 4.57
N THR A 36 20.69 10.15 3.66
CA THR A 36 19.92 10.38 2.43
C THR A 36 18.44 10.23 2.72
N PRO A 37 17.59 11.21 2.35
CA PRO A 37 16.16 11.06 2.52
C PRO A 37 15.70 9.84 1.73
N LYS A 38 14.72 9.10 2.28
CA LYS A 38 14.23 7.82 1.74
C LYS A 38 13.85 7.88 0.26
N SER A 39 13.45 9.04 -0.24
CA SER A 39 13.22 9.31 -1.67
C SER A 39 14.51 9.24 -2.48
N ALA A 40 15.58 9.89 -2.02
CA ALA A 40 16.90 9.86 -2.66
C ALA A 40 17.54 8.47 -2.58
N SER A 41 17.42 7.75 -1.45
CA SER A 41 17.95 6.39 -1.35
C SER A 41 17.31 5.45 -2.37
N ARG A 42 16.01 5.60 -2.66
CA ARG A 42 15.31 4.84 -3.70
C ARG A 42 15.87 5.13 -5.09
N ILE A 43 16.20 6.39 -5.39
CA ILE A 43 16.75 6.79 -6.68
C ILE A 43 18.18 6.27 -6.84
N ILE A 44 19.03 6.45 -5.83
CA ILE A 44 20.44 6.01 -5.87
C ILE A 44 20.55 4.48 -5.95
N SER A 45 19.70 3.78 -5.21
CA SER A 45 19.66 2.31 -5.24
C SER A 45 18.98 1.76 -6.51
N GLY A 46 18.18 2.58 -7.20
CA GLY A 46 17.38 2.17 -8.36
C GLY A 46 18.23 1.58 -9.48
N TRP A 47 19.41 2.16 -9.73
CA TRP A 47 20.35 1.64 -10.73
C TRP A 47 20.83 0.23 -10.39
N LYS A 48 21.16 -0.04 -9.12
CA LYS A 48 21.60 -1.37 -8.68
C LYS A 48 20.50 -2.40 -8.89
N PHE A 49 19.27 -2.09 -8.46
CA PHE A 49 18.11 -2.98 -8.66
C PHE A 49 17.80 -3.22 -10.14
N GLN A 50 17.84 -2.18 -10.99
CA GLN A 50 17.66 -2.33 -12.43
C GLN A 50 18.77 -3.19 -13.06
N SER A 51 20.02 -3.02 -12.62
CA SER A 51 21.14 -3.81 -13.13
C SER A 51 21.08 -5.28 -12.70
N GLU A 52 20.70 -5.57 -11.45
CA GLU A 52 20.48 -6.93 -10.97
C GLU A 52 19.28 -7.58 -11.66
N PHE A 53 18.22 -6.82 -11.91
CA PHE A 53 17.04 -7.29 -12.63
C PHE A 53 17.39 -7.64 -14.08
N ARG A 54 18.10 -6.76 -14.81
CA ARG A 54 18.61 -7.04 -16.17
C ARG A 54 19.54 -8.25 -16.20
N LYS A 55 20.44 -8.38 -15.22
CA LYS A 55 21.33 -9.54 -15.07
C LYS A 55 20.57 -10.84 -14.76
N SER A 56 19.42 -10.75 -14.10
CA SER A 56 18.60 -11.92 -13.76
C SER A 56 17.83 -12.50 -14.95
N GLY A 57 17.90 -11.88 -16.13
CA GLY A 57 17.24 -12.36 -17.35
C GLY A 57 15.71 -12.30 -17.29
N LYS A 58 15.15 -11.67 -16.25
CA LYS A 58 13.70 -11.45 -16.15
C LYS A 58 13.34 -10.30 -17.07
N THR A 59 12.62 -10.59 -18.14
CA THR A 59 12.02 -9.56 -18.97
C THR A 59 10.70 -9.16 -18.33
N ASN A 60 10.59 -7.90 -17.93
CA ASN A 60 9.30 -7.25 -17.71
C ASN A 60 8.79 -6.78 -19.08
N SER A 61 7.48 -6.89 -19.29
CA SER A 61 6.77 -6.61 -20.55
C SER A 61 6.95 -5.18 -21.08
N GLU A 62 7.61 -4.29 -20.34
CA GLU A 62 7.86 -2.91 -20.75
C GLU A 62 9.16 -2.76 -21.58
N ASP A 63 10.11 -3.69 -21.52
CA ASP A 63 11.43 -3.57 -22.21
C ASP A 63 11.44 -4.22 -23.61
N THR A 64 10.50 -5.13 -23.92
CA THR A 64 10.38 -5.80 -25.24
C THR A 64 9.31 -5.18 -26.15
N GLY A 65 8.52 -4.22 -25.66
CA GLY A 65 7.40 -3.64 -26.43
C GLY A 65 6.26 -4.65 -26.73
N GLU A 66 6.38 -5.88 -26.26
CA GLU A 66 5.34 -6.90 -26.40
C GLU A 66 4.32 -6.71 -25.28
N TYR A 67 3.15 -6.20 -25.67
CA TYR A 67 1.96 -6.22 -24.81
C TYR A 67 1.50 -7.67 -24.64
N SER A 68 2.21 -8.45 -23.81
CA SER A 68 1.67 -9.70 -23.30
C SER A 68 0.58 -9.33 -22.32
N LYS A 69 -0.70 -9.46 -22.74
CA LYS A 69 -1.82 -9.62 -21.80
C LYS A 69 -1.36 -10.59 -20.70
N PRO A 70 -1.73 -10.38 -19.43
CA PRO A 70 -1.34 -11.29 -18.36
C PRO A 70 -2.01 -12.65 -18.60
N SER A 71 -1.38 -13.48 -19.43
CA SER A 71 -1.72 -14.86 -19.59
C SER A 71 -1.26 -15.52 -18.31
N ASN A 72 -2.26 -16.04 -17.62
CA ASN A 72 -2.13 -16.91 -16.49
C ASN A 72 -1.38 -18.16 -16.99
N SER A 73 -0.04 -18.10 -17.01
CA SER A 73 0.82 -19.16 -17.52
C SER A 73 0.89 -20.28 -16.49
N ASN A 74 -0.19 -21.06 -16.44
CA ASN A 74 -0.17 -22.42 -15.97
C ASN A 74 -0.23 -23.31 -17.23
N SER A 75 0.85 -23.30 -18.00
CA SER A 75 1.02 -24.17 -19.16
C SER A 75 1.71 -25.46 -18.75
N ASN A 76 0.88 -26.47 -18.48
CA ASN A 76 1.07 -27.86 -18.91
C ASN A 76 -0.34 -28.38 -19.23
N SER A 77 -0.77 -28.28 -20.49
CA SER A 77 -0.67 -29.37 -21.47
C SER A 77 -1.59 -30.56 -21.15
N SER A 78 -2.86 -30.46 -21.53
CA SER A 78 -3.52 -31.50 -22.34
C SER A 78 -4.94 -31.05 -22.69
N THR A 79 -5.09 -30.77 -23.98
CA THR A 79 -6.30 -30.79 -24.80
C THR A 79 -7.38 -31.75 -24.30
N THR A 80 -8.54 -31.22 -23.91
CA THR A 80 -9.86 -31.76 -24.31
C THR A 80 -10.90 -30.65 -24.20
N ASN A 81 -11.49 -30.33 -25.34
CA ASN A 81 -12.70 -29.52 -25.47
C ASN A 81 -13.84 -30.14 -24.64
N GLY A 82 -14.43 -29.35 -23.75
CA GLY A 82 -15.61 -29.73 -22.99
C GLY A 82 -16.34 -28.48 -22.51
N LYS A 83 -17.19 -27.93 -23.38
CA LYS A 83 -18.24 -26.95 -23.04
C LYS A 83 -19.14 -27.60 -21.98
N GLY A 84 -18.88 -27.32 -20.72
CA GLY A 84 -19.68 -27.75 -19.58
C GLY A 84 -20.26 -26.54 -18.88
N LYS A 85 -21.55 -26.30 -19.09
CA LYS A 85 -22.40 -25.40 -18.29
C LYS A 85 -22.07 -25.56 -16.81
N GLY A 86 -21.89 -24.45 -16.10
CA GLY A 86 -21.77 -24.39 -14.65
C GLY A 86 -23.04 -24.88 -13.96
N LYS A 87 -23.23 -26.20 -13.97
CA LYS A 87 -24.12 -26.87 -13.04
C LYS A 87 -23.43 -26.74 -11.69
N ALA A 88 -24.06 -26.02 -10.76
CA ALA A 88 -23.72 -26.10 -9.35
C ALA A 88 -23.50 -27.58 -9.03
N VAL A 89 -22.26 -27.94 -8.70
CA VAL A 89 -21.93 -29.33 -8.41
C VAL A 89 -22.51 -29.61 -7.04
N ASP A 90 -23.80 -29.95 -7.05
CA ASP A 90 -24.52 -30.57 -5.96
C ASP A 90 -23.63 -31.68 -5.38
N LYS A 91 -23.11 -31.46 -4.17
CA LYS A 91 -22.36 -32.46 -3.39
C LYS A 91 -21.39 -33.26 -4.26
N SER A 92 -20.36 -32.58 -4.78
CA SER A 92 -19.32 -33.22 -5.59
C SER A 92 -18.73 -34.39 -4.81
N GLU A 93 -19.09 -35.61 -5.19
CA GLU A 93 -18.36 -36.78 -4.77
C GLU A 93 -16.90 -36.54 -5.12
N ILE A 94 -16.04 -36.58 -4.09
CA ILE A 94 -14.60 -36.43 -4.28
C ILE A 94 -14.20 -37.46 -5.34
N PRO A 95 -13.62 -37.04 -6.49
CA PRO A 95 -13.25 -37.95 -7.55
C PRO A 95 -12.50 -39.16 -7.00
N LYS A 96 -12.72 -40.36 -7.54
CA LYS A 96 -11.89 -41.52 -7.17
C LYS A 96 -10.50 -41.39 -7.82
N ILE A 97 -9.52 -42.06 -7.22
CA ILE A 97 -8.17 -42.20 -7.79
C ILE A 97 -8.30 -42.86 -9.15
N LEU A 98 -7.71 -42.26 -10.19
CA LEU A 98 -7.73 -42.82 -11.54
C LEU A 98 -6.77 -44.01 -11.65
N PRO A 99 -7.05 -44.99 -12.53
CA PRO A 99 -6.09 -46.05 -12.82
C PRO A 99 -4.80 -45.43 -13.36
N ASN A 100 -3.66 -45.80 -12.78
CA ASN A 100 -2.31 -45.27 -13.05
C ASN A 100 -2.02 -43.86 -12.50
N GLU A 101 -2.92 -43.25 -11.71
CA GLU A 101 -2.62 -42.01 -10.99
C GLU A 101 -1.89 -42.33 -9.67
N THR A 102 -0.80 -41.62 -9.41
CA THR A 102 -0.15 -41.72 -8.10
C THR A 102 -0.96 -40.98 -7.04
N LEU A 103 -0.86 -41.38 -5.76
CA LEU A 103 -1.56 -40.71 -4.66
C LEU A 103 -1.24 -39.20 -4.60
N GLY A 104 -0.03 -38.80 -5.00
CA GLY A 104 0.39 -37.40 -5.08
C GLY A 104 -0.36 -36.60 -6.16
N GLU A 105 -0.56 -37.16 -7.35
CA GLU A 105 -1.30 -36.52 -8.44
C GLU A 105 -2.78 -36.38 -8.10
N TYR A 106 -3.35 -37.42 -7.48
CA TYR A 106 -4.71 -37.40 -6.95
C TYR A 106 -4.90 -36.25 -5.96
N ASN A 107 -4.02 -36.13 -4.97
CA ASN A 107 -4.09 -35.04 -3.99
C ASN A 107 -4.01 -33.66 -4.65
N ARG A 108 -3.13 -33.48 -5.65
CA ARG A 108 -3.03 -32.21 -6.40
C ARG A 108 -4.33 -31.89 -7.16
N ARG A 109 -4.98 -32.90 -7.75
CA ARG A 109 -6.25 -32.75 -8.48
C ARG A 109 -7.38 -32.35 -7.53
N ILE A 110 -7.48 -33.01 -6.37
CA ILE A 110 -8.43 -32.65 -5.32
C ILE A 110 -8.17 -31.24 -4.79
N GLU A 111 -6.91 -30.90 -4.50
CA GLU A 111 -6.54 -29.57 -4.05
C GLU A 111 -6.97 -28.51 -5.06
N ASN A 112 -6.68 -28.70 -6.36
CA ASN A 112 -7.06 -27.75 -7.40
C ASN A 112 -8.58 -27.55 -7.48
N LEU A 113 -9.36 -28.63 -7.35
CA LEU A 113 -10.82 -28.58 -7.35
C LEU A 113 -11.36 -27.80 -6.14
N LEU A 114 -10.80 -28.03 -4.95
CA LEU A 114 -11.22 -27.36 -3.72
C LEU A 114 -10.60 -25.97 -3.54
N ARG A 115 -9.52 -25.64 -4.26
CA ARG A 115 -8.73 -24.43 -4.05
C ARG A 115 -9.54 -23.16 -4.19
N SER A 116 -10.41 -23.10 -5.19
CA SER A 116 -11.25 -21.93 -5.46
C SER A 116 -12.26 -21.72 -4.32
N GLY A 117 -12.95 -22.78 -3.89
CA GLY A 117 -13.91 -22.75 -2.79
C GLY A 117 -13.26 -22.40 -1.45
N VAL A 118 -12.15 -23.06 -1.11
CA VAL A 118 -11.37 -22.77 0.10
C VAL A 118 -10.85 -21.32 0.07
N SER A 119 -10.34 -20.85 -1.08
CA SER A 119 -9.87 -19.46 -1.21
C SER A 119 -11.01 -18.44 -1.04
N LYS A 120 -12.20 -18.72 -1.57
CA LYS A 120 -13.40 -17.88 -1.39
C LYS A 120 -13.82 -17.85 0.08
N ALA A 121 -13.95 -19.02 0.72
CA ALA A 121 -14.29 -19.13 2.13
C ALA A 121 -13.27 -18.41 3.05
N ILE A 122 -11.97 -18.50 2.74
CA ILE A 122 -10.92 -17.77 3.48
C ILE A 122 -11.08 -16.26 3.32
N LYS A 123 -11.34 -15.77 2.10
CA LYS A 123 -11.56 -14.34 1.84
C LYS A 123 -12.80 -13.83 2.58
N ASP A 124 -13.89 -14.59 2.57
CA ASP A 124 -15.14 -14.25 3.24
C ASP A 124 -14.96 -14.25 4.77
N ALA A 125 -14.31 -15.27 5.33
CA ALA A 125 -14.00 -15.30 6.75
C ALA A 125 -13.05 -14.17 7.19
N ALA A 126 -12.12 -13.76 6.33
CA ALA A 126 -11.25 -12.63 6.60
C ALA A 126 -12.00 -11.29 6.54
N SER A 127 -12.94 -11.14 5.60
CA SER A 127 -13.73 -9.92 5.44
C SER A 127 -14.71 -9.74 6.60
N THR A 128 -15.44 -10.78 7.01
CA THR A 128 -16.35 -10.72 8.16
C THR A 128 -15.61 -10.37 9.46
N LYS A 129 -14.45 -11.00 9.69
CA LYS A 129 -13.61 -10.69 10.85
C LYS A 129 -13.10 -9.25 10.82
N ALA A 130 -12.76 -8.71 9.65
CA ALA A 130 -12.34 -7.31 9.52
C ALA A 130 -13.48 -6.35 9.84
N LEU A 131 -14.71 -6.66 9.40
CA LEU A 131 -15.91 -5.89 9.71
C LEU A 131 -16.23 -5.90 11.21
N GLU A 132 -16.17 -7.05 11.87
CA GLU A 132 -16.39 -7.19 13.32
C GLU A 132 -15.38 -6.36 14.12
N VAL A 133 -14.09 -6.41 13.76
CA VAL A 133 -13.05 -5.61 14.42
C VAL A 133 -13.28 -4.11 14.19
N ALA A 134 -13.72 -3.72 13.00
CA ALA A 134 -14.04 -2.32 12.70
C ALA A 134 -15.24 -1.82 13.49
N GLN A 135 -16.29 -2.64 13.66
CA GLN A 135 -17.45 -2.35 14.50
C GLN A 135 -17.04 -2.21 15.97
N ALA A 136 -16.33 -3.18 16.54
CA ALA A 136 -15.89 -3.12 17.93
C ALA A 136 -15.03 -1.88 18.25
N ASN A 137 -14.22 -1.42 17.30
CA ASN A 137 -13.44 -0.18 17.45
C ASN A 137 -14.30 1.08 17.39
N ARG A 138 -15.39 1.08 16.63
CA ARG A 138 -16.37 2.18 16.58
C ARG A 138 -17.17 2.22 17.87
N ASP A 139 -17.65 1.08 18.37
CA ASP A 139 -18.44 0.99 19.60
C ASP A 139 -17.64 1.47 20.81
N LYS A 140 -16.35 1.14 20.85
CA LYS A 140 -15.43 1.67 21.88
C LYS A 140 -15.33 3.19 21.82
N LYS A 141 -15.28 3.80 20.64
CA LYS A 141 -15.23 5.26 20.48
C LYS A 141 -16.55 5.90 20.91
N VAL A 142 -17.68 5.32 20.49
CA VAL A 142 -19.02 5.78 20.87
C VAL A 142 -19.21 5.70 22.39
N ARG A 143 -18.85 4.57 23.01
CA ARG A 143 -18.93 4.38 24.47
C ARG A 143 -18.07 5.39 25.23
N LYS A 144 -16.83 5.63 24.78
CA LYS A 144 -15.94 6.64 25.39
C LYS A 144 -16.53 8.06 25.29
N ARG A 145 -17.08 8.43 24.15
CA ARG A 145 -17.71 9.75 23.95
C ARG A 145 -18.99 9.89 24.79
N LYS A 146 -19.84 8.87 24.79
CA LYS A 146 -21.05 8.80 25.61
C LYS A 146 -20.73 9.00 27.09
N ALA A 147 -19.78 8.23 27.63
CA ALA A 147 -19.35 8.33 29.03
C ALA A 147 -18.75 9.71 29.36
N LYS A 148 -18.02 10.34 28.42
CA LYS A 148 -17.51 11.71 28.62
C LYS A 148 -18.64 12.73 28.68
N LEU A 149 -19.66 12.58 27.84
CA LEU A 149 -20.79 13.49 27.76
C LEU A 149 -21.72 13.35 28.96
N GLU A 150 -21.96 12.11 29.43
CA GLU A 150 -22.67 11.84 30.69
C GLU A 150 -21.97 12.49 31.90
N LYS A 151 -20.63 12.44 31.96
CA LYS A 151 -19.87 13.14 33.01
C LYS A 151 -20.05 14.66 32.94
N LEU A 152 -19.99 15.26 31.75
CA LEU A 152 -20.18 16.70 31.58
C LEU A 152 -21.61 17.16 31.91
N ILE A 153 -22.61 16.31 31.66
CA ILE A 153 -24.00 16.55 32.07
C ILE A 153 -24.12 16.49 33.59
N LYS A 154 -23.48 15.51 34.24
CA LYS A 154 -23.46 15.41 35.70
C LYS A 154 -22.79 16.63 36.34
N ASP A 155 -21.75 17.16 35.71
CA ASP A 155 -21.05 18.38 36.15
C ASP A 155 -21.82 19.68 35.81
N GLY A 156 -22.99 19.60 35.17
CA GLY A 156 -23.81 20.76 34.79
C GLY A 156 -23.25 21.61 33.64
N LYS A 157 -22.17 21.17 32.99
CA LYS A 157 -21.46 21.93 31.94
C LYS A 157 -22.13 21.84 30.57
N VAL A 158 -23.00 20.85 30.37
CA VAL A 158 -23.63 20.57 29.07
C VAL A 158 -25.10 20.16 29.31
N PRO A 159 -26.06 20.65 28.50
CA PRO A 159 -27.45 20.24 28.60
C PRO A 159 -27.66 18.78 28.18
N LYS A 160 -28.68 18.12 28.75
CA LYS A 160 -29.05 16.72 28.42
C LYS A 160 -29.32 16.51 26.92
N GLU A 161 -29.84 17.52 26.25
CA GLU A 161 -30.11 17.54 24.81
C GLU A 161 -28.88 17.21 23.95
N ALA A 162 -27.67 17.56 24.41
CA ALA A 162 -26.44 17.26 23.68
C ALA A 162 -26.18 15.75 23.59
N LEU A 163 -26.56 14.97 24.62
CA LEU A 163 -26.42 13.52 24.62
C LEU A 163 -27.42 12.84 23.68
N GLU A 164 -28.65 13.33 23.67
CA GLU A 164 -29.69 12.83 22.75
C GLU A 164 -29.34 13.13 21.29
N LYS A 165 -28.86 14.34 21.00
CA LYS A 165 -28.39 14.72 19.67
C LYS A 165 -27.22 13.84 19.21
N TYR A 166 -26.27 13.55 20.11
CA TYR A 166 -25.15 12.65 19.82
C TYR A 166 -25.60 11.20 19.52
N LEU A 167 -26.56 10.67 20.28
CA LEU A 167 -27.10 9.32 20.04
C LEU A 167 -27.87 9.25 18.72
N LYS A 168 -28.63 10.30 18.38
CA LYS A 168 -29.35 10.39 17.11
C LYS A 168 -28.39 10.42 15.91
N GLU A 169 -27.31 11.21 16.00
CA GLU A 169 -26.26 11.26 14.96
C GLU A 169 -25.57 9.90 14.77
N VAL A 170 -25.28 9.17 15.85
CA VAL A 170 -24.68 7.84 15.77
C VAL A 170 -25.62 6.86 15.06
N ARG A 171 -26.91 6.88 15.40
CA ARG A 171 -27.93 6.02 14.78
C ARG A 171 -28.10 6.30 13.29
N GLU A 172 -28.27 7.57 12.91
CA GLU A 172 -28.40 7.98 11.51
C GLU A 172 -27.17 7.59 10.68
N LYS A 173 -25.98 7.70 11.26
CA LYS A 173 -24.73 7.30 10.61
C LYS A 173 -24.59 5.78 10.45
N GLU A 174 -25.21 4.98 11.31
CA GLU A 174 -25.28 3.52 11.14
C GLU A 174 -26.28 3.14 10.06
N GLU A 175 -27.45 3.77 10.02
CA GLU A 175 -28.46 3.59 8.97
C GLU A 175 -27.90 3.92 7.59
N GLN A 176 -27.26 5.10 7.43
CA GLN A 176 -26.60 5.48 6.17
C GLN A 176 -25.53 4.47 5.72
N ARG A 177 -24.84 3.80 6.66
CA ARG A 177 -23.84 2.78 6.32
C ARG A 177 -24.49 1.48 5.87
N ASN A 178 -25.58 1.08 6.51
CA ASN A 178 -26.34 -0.11 6.13
C ASN A 178 -26.98 0.08 4.75
N ASP A 179 -27.48 1.28 4.44
CA ASP A 179 -28.05 1.61 3.13
C ASP A 179 -27.00 1.68 2.02
N ASN A 180 -25.82 2.25 2.29
CA ASN A 180 -24.72 2.24 1.33
C ASN A 180 -24.19 0.82 1.09
N HIS A 181 -24.26 -0.06 2.10
CA HIS A 181 -23.86 -1.45 1.95
C HIS A 181 -24.88 -2.26 1.14
N SER A 182 -26.18 -2.03 1.32
CA SER A 182 -27.23 -2.70 0.55
C SER A 182 -27.25 -2.27 -0.92
N LYS A 183 -26.97 -0.99 -1.21
CA LYS A 183 -26.87 -0.47 -2.59
C LYS A 183 -25.57 -0.88 -3.30
N GLY A 184 -24.45 -0.96 -2.58
CA GLY A 184 -23.16 -1.37 -3.14
C GLY A 184 -23.06 -2.86 -3.48
N LYS A 185 -23.82 -3.71 -2.78
CA LYS A 185 -23.80 -5.17 -3.00
C LYS A 185 -24.56 -5.59 -4.26
N ARG A 186 -25.65 -4.88 -4.62
CA ARG A 186 -26.46 -5.18 -5.81
C ARG A 186 -25.75 -4.90 -7.15
N LYS A 187 -24.66 -4.13 -7.16
CA LYS A 187 -23.96 -3.79 -8.42
C LYS A 187 -22.76 -4.69 -8.73
N ARG A 188 -22.24 -5.45 -7.77
CA ARG A 188 -21.11 -6.38 -8.01
C ARG A 188 -21.54 -7.81 -8.31
N ASP A 189 -22.62 -8.28 -7.69
CA ASP A 189 -23.11 -9.63 -7.94
C ASP A 189 -23.91 -9.74 -9.26
N ASN A 190 -24.18 -8.62 -9.95
CA ASN A 190 -24.92 -8.58 -11.23
C ASN A 190 -24.09 -8.06 -12.43
N GLU A 191 -22.79 -7.76 -12.25
CA GLU A 191 -21.88 -7.39 -13.35
C GLU A 191 -20.80 -8.46 -13.60
N GLU A 192 -20.65 -9.48 -12.75
CA GLU A 192 -19.72 -10.61 -12.97
C GLU A 192 -20.41 -11.92 -13.43
N ASP A 193 -21.76 -11.98 -13.46
CA ASP A 193 -22.54 -13.15 -13.90
C ASP A 193 -23.57 -12.84 -15.04
N GLU A 194 -23.56 -11.63 -15.65
CA GLU A 194 -24.48 -11.25 -16.76
C GLU A 194 -23.76 -10.82 -18.06
N GLU A 195 -22.52 -11.26 -18.31
CA GLU A 195 -21.86 -11.10 -19.62
C GLU A 195 -21.77 -12.40 -20.44
N LEU A 196 -22.72 -13.32 -20.30
CA LEU A 196 -22.97 -14.36 -21.31
C LEU A 196 -24.41 -14.88 -21.19
N ASP A 197 -25.11 -14.80 -22.32
CA ASP A 197 -26.43 -15.38 -22.65
C ASP A 197 -27.66 -14.54 -22.25
N GLY A 198 -27.99 -13.57 -23.12
CA GLY A 198 -29.22 -12.78 -23.06
C GLY A 198 -29.74 -12.44 -24.46
N ASP A 199 -30.28 -13.43 -25.14
CA ASP A 199 -31.03 -13.25 -26.38
C ASP A 199 -32.38 -12.57 -26.07
N GLY A 200 -32.58 -11.36 -26.60
CA GLY A 200 -33.90 -10.81 -26.91
C GLY A 200 -34.68 -10.15 -25.77
N GLN A 201 -34.51 -8.82 -25.61
CA GLN A 201 -35.49 -7.80 -25.99
C GLN A 201 -35.20 -6.43 -25.33
N GLY A 202 -34.96 -5.41 -26.16
CA GLY A 202 -35.44 -4.05 -25.92
C GLY A 202 -34.71 -3.17 -24.88
N LYS A 203 -33.38 -3.00 -24.98
CA LYS A 203 -32.75 -1.77 -24.46
C LYS A 203 -32.14 -1.01 -25.64
N GLN A 204 -32.67 0.19 -25.90
CA GLN A 204 -32.23 1.04 -27.00
C GLN A 204 -30.72 1.30 -26.88
N ALA A 205 -29.99 0.77 -27.86
CA ALA A 205 -28.56 0.93 -27.99
C ALA A 205 -28.23 2.42 -28.12
N ARG A 206 -27.34 2.90 -27.26
CA ARG A 206 -26.77 4.24 -27.44
C ARG A 206 -26.06 4.28 -28.80
N PRO A 207 -26.16 5.37 -29.58
CA PRO A 207 -25.45 5.47 -30.84
C PRO A 207 -23.96 5.31 -30.59
N ALA A 208 -23.33 4.38 -31.31
CA ALA A 208 -21.91 4.12 -31.20
C ALA A 208 -21.15 5.41 -31.51
N LYS A 209 -20.21 5.78 -30.64
CA LYS A 209 -19.25 6.83 -30.95
C LYS A 209 -18.30 6.28 -32.00
N GLU A 210 -18.52 6.67 -33.25
CA GLU A 210 -17.61 6.41 -34.37
C GLU A 210 -16.33 7.21 -34.13
N PHE A 211 -15.36 6.58 -33.47
CA PHE A 211 -14.00 7.09 -33.45
C PHE A 211 -13.40 6.87 -34.84
N LYS A 212 -12.69 7.87 -35.37
CA LYS A 212 -11.90 7.70 -36.59
C LYS A 212 -10.97 6.51 -36.40
N GLU A 213 -11.04 5.57 -37.34
CA GLU A 213 -10.23 4.36 -37.37
C GLU A 213 -8.75 4.76 -37.32
N MET A 214 -8.02 4.19 -36.36
CA MET A 214 -6.62 4.53 -36.12
C MET A 214 -5.79 4.05 -37.31
N GLU A 215 -5.01 4.95 -37.91
CA GLU A 215 -4.08 4.58 -38.99
C GLU A 215 -3.17 3.44 -38.51
N GLY A 216 -3.02 2.41 -39.35
CA GLY A 216 -2.29 1.19 -39.00
C GLY A 216 -0.83 1.44 -38.57
N PRO A 217 -0.20 0.42 -37.95
CA PRO A 217 1.13 0.55 -37.37
C PRO A 217 2.16 0.94 -38.44
N ARG A 218 2.73 2.15 -38.30
CA ARG A 218 3.80 2.65 -39.15
C ARG A 218 5.09 1.88 -38.86
N ARG A 219 5.84 1.52 -39.92
CA ARG A 219 7.10 0.77 -39.79
C ARG A 219 8.14 1.66 -39.09
N LEU A 220 8.95 1.06 -38.22
CA LEU A 220 10.00 1.74 -37.44
C LEU A 220 10.96 2.57 -38.30
N ASN A 221 11.17 2.18 -39.56
CA ASN A 221 12.06 2.88 -40.49
C ASN A 221 11.43 4.12 -41.16
N ASP A 222 10.11 4.29 -41.10
CA ASP A 222 9.41 5.51 -41.56
C ASP A 222 9.38 6.60 -40.47
N ILE A 223 9.81 6.26 -39.24
CA ILE A 223 9.94 7.17 -38.10
C ILE A 223 11.39 7.62 -37.96
N VAL A 224 12.12 7.79 -39.07
CA VAL A 224 13.34 8.61 -39.09
C VAL A 224 12.90 10.07 -39.25
N LEU A 225 12.11 10.54 -38.28
CA LEU A 225 11.90 11.96 -38.09
C LEU A 225 13.20 12.51 -37.52
N ALA A 226 13.76 13.52 -38.19
CA ALA A 226 14.85 14.29 -37.60
C ALA A 226 14.47 14.66 -36.16
N PRO A 227 15.39 14.53 -35.19
CA PRO A 227 15.07 14.78 -33.79
C PRO A 227 14.41 16.16 -33.67
N PRO A 228 13.24 16.25 -33.02
CA PRO A 228 12.51 17.50 -32.93
C PRO A 228 13.43 18.57 -32.33
N GLN A 229 13.61 19.67 -33.06
CA GLN A 229 14.44 20.76 -32.57
C GLN A 229 13.73 21.40 -31.38
N LEU A 230 14.29 21.20 -30.20
CA LEU A 230 13.82 21.88 -28.99
C LEU A 230 13.92 23.39 -29.22
N PRO A 231 12.86 24.18 -28.95
CA PRO A 231 12.92 25.62 -29.05
C PRO A 231 14.09 26.12 -28.20
N HIS A 232 15.01 26.86 -28.81
CA HIS A 232 16.17 27.42 -28.14
C HIS A 232 15.69 28.35 -27.02
N LEU A 233 15.69 27.85 -25.78
CA LEU A 233 15.57 28.69 -24.60
C LEU A 233 16.67 29.75 -24.70
N ARG A 234 16.25 31.02 -24.80
CA ARG A 234 17.14 32.16 -24.79
C ARG A 234 18.06 32.02 -23.57
N LYS A 235 19.34 31.76 -23.83
CA LYS A 235 20.41 31.72 -22.83
C LYS A 235 20.52 33.11 -22.22
N SER A 236 19.83 33.36 -21.13
CA SER A 236 20.16 34.47 -20.24
C SER A 236 21.39 34.06 -19.41
N GLY A 237 22.51 34.70 -19.68
CA GLY A 237 23.65 34.74 -18.77
C GLY A 237 24.62 33.58 -18.92
N GLU A 238 25.62 33.79 -19.76
CA GLU A 238 26.90 33.09 -19.69
C GLU A 238 27.47 33.17 -18.27
N LYS A 239 27.81 32.03 -17.69
CA LYS A 239 29.10 31.79 -17.02
C LYS A 239 29.34 30.30 -16.93
N LYS A 240 30.23 29.84 -17.80
CA LYS A 240 30.89 28.53 -17.75
C LYS A 240 31.70 28.47 -16.46
N THR A 241 31.33 27.59 -15.52
CA THR A 241 32.33 26.92 -14.67
C THR A 241 31.93 25.44 -14.57
N SER A 242 32.93 24.61 -14.80
CA SER A 242 32.88 23.17 -14.91
C SER A 242 32.26 22.51 -13.69
N THR A 243 31.28 21.64 -13.93
CA THR A 243 30.67 20.72 -12.99
C THR A 243 31.67 19.67 -12.52
N LYS A 244 32.23 19.87 -11.33
CA LYS A 244 32.60 18.80 -10.40
C LYS A 244 32.39 19.38 -9.00
N GLU A 245 31.75 18.61 -8.11
CA GLU A 245 31.51 18.92 -6.69
C GLU A 245 30.24 19.72 -6.34
N ALA A 246 29.08 19.04 -6.39
CA ALA A 246 27.83 19.51 -5.80
C ALA A 246 27.65 19.12 -4.31
N TYR A 247 28.72 18.74 -3.59
CA TYR A 247 28.63 18.29 -2.19
C TYR A 247 29.69 18.90 -1.24
N SER A 248 30.31 20.04 -1.60
CA SER A 248 31.23 20.77 -0.72
C SER A 248 30.56 21.93 0.06
N ALA A 249 29.23 21.90 0.25
CA ALA A 249 28.49 23.05 0.77
C ALA A 249 28.23 23.04 2.30
N ILE A 250 29.15 22.49 3.10
CA ILE A 250 29.12 22.65 4.56
C ILE A 250 30.52 23.04 5.02
N GLY A 251 30.93 24.26 4.67
CA GLY A 251 32.23 24.79 5.03
C GLY A 251 32.25 26.31 4.99
N LYS A 252 32.12 26.93 6.18
CA LYS A 252 32.53 28.29 6.59
C LYS A 252 32.03 29.52 5.79
N ASN A 253 31.37 29.36 4.64
CA ASN A 253 30.87 30.47 3.80
C ASN A 253 29.34 30.41 3.56
N SER A 254 28.57 29.83 4.47
CA SER A 254 27.11 29.61 4.33
C SER A 254 26.25 30.86 4.38
N ASP A 255 26.84 32.06 4.50
CA ASP A 255 26.09 33.32 4.58
C ASP A 255 25.46 33.76 3.24
N LYS A 256 25.79 33.09 2.13
CA LYS A 256 25.39 33.52 0.78
C LYS A 256 24.21 32.76 0.18
N ILE A 257 23.68 31.74 0.85
CA ILE A 257 22.47 31.03 0.40
C ILE A 257 21.37 31.34 1.41
N PRO A 258 20.42 32.24 1.11
CA PRO A 258 19.34 32.55 2.04
C PRO A 258 18.50 31.30 2.29
N LEU A 259 18.65 30.72 3.48
CA LEU A 259 17.82 29.60 3.94
C LEU A 259 16.34 30.00 3.88
N ASN A 260 15.52 29.09 3.34
CA ASN A 260 14.07 29.24 3.32
C ASN A 260 13.55 29.42 4.76
N ALA A 261 12.59 30.32 4.99
CA ALA A 261 12.04 30.61 6.31
C ALA A 261 11.58 29.35 7.08
N GLY A 262 11.06 28.35 6.37
CA GLY A 262 10.70 27.05 6.97
C GLY A 262 11.91 26.25 7.47
N GLN A 263 13.03 26.28 6.74
CA GLN A 263 14.27 25.61 7.15
C GLN A 263 14.91 26.31 8.36
N LYS A 264 14.86 27.65 8.42
CA LYS A 264 15.32 28.41 9.60
C LYS A 264 14.56 28.02 10.86
N ARG A 265 13.23 27.93 10.77
CA ARG A 265 12.38 27.50 11.90
C ARG A 265 12.71 26.08 12.39
N ILE A 266 12.94 25.14 11.46
CA ILE A 266 13.31 23.76 11.81
C ILE A 266 14.67 23.74 12.53
N LEU A 267 15.65 24.48 12.02
CA LEU A 267 16.98 24.57 12.64
C LEU A 267 16.93 25.25 14.01
N GLU A 268 16.08 26.26 14.21
CA GLU A 268 15.87 26.92 15.49
C GLU A 268 15.20 25.99 16.51
N GLU A 269 14.16 25.24 16.13
CA GLU A 269 13.49 24.25 16.99
C GLU A 269 14.46 23.13 17.42
N GLU A 270 15.31 22.65 16.51
CA GLU A 270 16.35 21.66 16.83
C GLU A 270 17.43 22.24 17.74
N ARG A 271 17.86 23.47 17.49
CA ARG A 271 18.83 24.18 18.35
C ARG A 271 18.30 24.32 19.78
N GLU A 272 17.05 24.71 19.95
CA GLU A 272 16.43 24.80 21.28
C GLU A 272 16.33 23.45 21.98
N ARG A 273 15.96 22.39 21.26
CA ARG A 273 15.91 21.02 21.81
C ARG A 273 17.29 20.56 22.29
N VAL A 274 18.34 20.77 21.48
CA VAL A 274 19.71 20.38 21.83
C VAL A 274 20.24 21.18 23.01
N VAL A 275 20.01 22.50 23.04
CA VAL A 275 20.42 23.36 24.15
C VAL A 275 19.72 22.95 25.44
N ARG A 276 18.42 22.61 25.38
CA ARG A 276 17.67 22.11 26.54
C ARG A 276 18.25 20.79 27.05
N MET A 277 18.49 19.83 26.16
CA MET A 277 19.08 18.53 26.52
C MET A 277 20.47 18.71 27.13
N TYR A 278 21.28 19.62 26.60
CA TYR A 278 22.61 19.93 27.14
C TYR A 278 22.53 20.58 28.53
N ARG A 279 21.59 21.51 28.75
CA ARG A 279 21.36 22.13 30.06
C ARG A 279 20.94 21.09 31.11
N GLU A 280 20.03 20.18 30.74
CA GLU A 280 19.59 19.09 31.63
C GLU A 280 20.74 18.12 31.94
N MET A 281 21.55 17.72 30.94
CA MET A 281 22.73 16.90 31.17
C MET A 281 23.74 17.59 32.08
N LYS A 282 23.95 18.89 31.90
CA LYS A 282 24.90 19.66 32.71
C LYS A 282 24.41 19.79 34.16
N ALA A 283 23.13 20.09 34.37
CA ALA A 283 22.52 20.15 35.69
C ALA A 283 22.65 18.80 36.43
N LYS A 284 22.35 17.69 35.74
CA LYS A 284 22.55 16.34 36.31
C LYS A 284 24.01 16.06 36.70
N LYS A 285 24.97 16.45 35.86
CA LYS A 285 26.40 16.30 36.18
C LYS A 285 26.83 17.12 37.39
N GLU A 286 26.27 18.33 37.55
CA GLU A 286 26.55 19.18 38.71
C GLU A 286 25.92 18.61 40.01
N GLU A 287 24.69 18.09 39.94
CA GLU A 287 24.05 17.39 41.07
C GLU A 287 24.82 16.12 41.49
N GLU A 288 25.26 15.30 40.53
CA GLU A 288 26.08 14.12 40.81
C GLU A 288 27.44 14.47 41.42
N LYS A 289 28.04 15.58 40.98
CA LYS A 289 29.30 16.08 41.54
C LYS A 289 29.10 16.62 42.97
N GLY A 290 27.97 17.27 43.24
CA GLY A 290 27.63 17.77 44.58
C GLY A 290 27.30 16.67 45.59
N LYS A 291 26.72 15.54 45.16
CA LYS A 291 26.45 14.37 46.02
C LYS A 291 27.67 13.53 46.38
N LYS A 292 28.79 13.74 45.69
CA LYS A 292 30.05 12.99 45.87
C LYS A 292 31.04 13.68 46.81
N VAL A 293 30.68 14.82 47.38
CA VAL A 293 31.42 15.57 48.41
C VAL A 293 30.71 15.38 49.74
#